data_AF-A0A7Y0XEJ3-F1
#
_entry.id   AF-A0A7Y0XEJ3-F1
#
_cell.length_a   1.000
_cell.length_b   1.000
_cell.length_c   1.000
_cell.angle_alpha   90.00
_cell.angle_beta   90.00
_cell.angle_gamma   90.00
#
_symmetry.space_group_name_H-M   'P 1'
#
loop_
_entity.id
_entity.type
_entity.pdbx_description
1 polymer ?
#
loop_
_entity_poly.entity_id
_entity_poly.type
_entity_poly.pdbx_seq_one_letter_code
_entity_poly.pdbx_strand_id
1 'polypeptide(L)'
;SVRNNLGHPIAIKQQFKHLYLRMSDWYSSGAVQARLHDIHADHDLIKILNEVSLIQTTAQFDKWFNGDEKLSGSFGKMIVAMRDRKPEIYSSWDNLYRLVKAGRMTLHGTLHSYCKNGYDCDMEGISNPSF
;
A
#
# COMPACT_ATOMS: atom_id res chain seq x y z
N SER A 1 56.54 2.55 -25.58
CA SER A 1 55.67 2.40 -24.39
C SER A 1 54.32 3.05 -24.69
N VAL A 2 53.37 2.30 -25.26
CA VAL A 2 51.93 2.64 -25.28
C VAL A 2 51.19 1.31 -25.33
N ARG A 3 51.10 0.65 -24.18
CA ARG A 3 50.28 -0.54 -23.99
C ARG A 3 48.98 -0.04 -23.35
N ASN A 4 47.86 -0.15 -24.08
CA ASN A 4 46.46 0.09 -23.65
C ASN A 4 45.76 1.41 -24.03
N ASN A 5 46.31 2.30 -24.87
CA ASN A 5 45.60 3.50 -25.37
C ASN A 5 44.99 4.44 -24.30
N LEU A 6 45.41 4.35 -23.04
CA LEU A 6 44.87 5.15 -21.93
C LEU A 6 45.36 6.61 -21.89
N GLY A 7 46.34 6.96 -22.74
CA GLY A 7 46.96 8.30 -22.80
C GLY A 7 46.39 9.25 -23.86
N HIS A 8 45.31 8.88 -24.57
CA HIS A 8 44.72 9.77 -25.58
C HIS A 8 43.97 10.94 -24.91
N PRO A 9 44.04 12.18 -25.42
CA PRO A 9 43.46 13.38 -24.80
C PRO A 9 41.98 13.24 -24.42
N ILE A 10 41.20 12.50 -25.20
CA ILE A 10 39.79 12.20 -24.94
C ILE A 10 39.63 11.31 -23.69
N ALA A 11 40.47 10.28 -23.53
CA ALA A 11 40.45 9.41 -22.37
C ALA A 11 40.87 10.17 -21.10
N ILE A 12 41.88 11.04 -21.21
CA ILE A 12 42.30 11.95 -20.14
C ILE A 12 41.14 12.87 -19.74
N LYS A 13 40.45 13.49 -20.72
CA LYS A 13 39.30 14.38 -20.44
C LYS A 13 38.16 13.67 -19.70
N GLN A 14 37.88 12.40 -20.03
CA GLN A 14 36.88 11.60 -19.32
C GLN A 14 37.33 11.24 -17.89
N GLN A 15 38.61 10.92 -17.69
CA GLN A 15 39.17 10.65 -16.36
C GLN A 15 39.10 11.88 -15.44
N PHE A 16 39.36 13.08 -15.97
CA PHE A 16 39.29 14.33 -15.20
C PHE A 16 37.87 14.88 -15.03
N LYS A 17 36.86 14.33 -15.72
CA LYS A 17 35.46 14.76 -15.56
C LYS A 17 34.93 14.49 -14.14
N HIS A 18 35.39 13.41 -13.51
CA HIS A 18 35.07 13.05 -12.12
C HIS A 18 35.92 13.79 -11.08
N LEU A 19 37.08 14.33 -11.50
CA LEU A 19 37.96 15.17 -10.66
C LEU A 19 37.52 16.63 -10.58
N TYR A 20 36.55 17.04 -11.41
CA TYR A 20 35.94 18.37 -11.32
C TYR A 20 35.04 18.44 -10.09
N LEU A 21 35.64 18.69 -8.93
CA LEU A 21 35.01 18.78 -7.61
C LEU A 21 33.69 19.56 -7.64
N ARG A 22 33.63 20.70 -8.34
CA ARG A 22 32.40 21.51 -8.43
C ARG A 22 31.21 20.84 -9.14
N MET A 23 31.46 19.98 -10.14
CA MET A 23 30.38 19.22 -10.78
C MET A 23 29.98 18.04 -9.91
N SER A 24 30.96 17.35 -9.32
CA SER A 24 30.71 16.24 -8.39
C SER A 24 29.93 16.70 -7.16
N ASP A 25 30.19 17.89 -6.63
CA ASP A 25 29.43 18.50 -5.53
C ASP A 25 28.01 18.86 -5.96
N TRP A 26 27.81 19.41 -7.16
CA TRP A 26 26.48 19.73 -7.68
C TRP A 26 25.63 18.48 -7.89
N TYR A 27 26.19 17.43 -8.51
CA TYR A 27 25.50 16.15 -8.68
C TYR A 27 25.27 15.42 -7.34
N SER A 28 26.23 15.49 -6.42
CA SER A 28 26.08 14.87 -5.08
C SER A 28 25.05 15.61 -4.24
N SER A 29 25.06 16.94 -4.26
CA SER A 29 24.04 17.75 -3.59
C SER A 29 22.68 17.50 -4.24
N GLY A 30 22.56 17.59 -5.55
CA GLY A 30 21.31 17.30 -6.25
C GLY A 30 20.77 15.89 -5.95
N ALA A 31 21.64 14.89 -5.88
CA ALA A 31 21.28 13.51 -5.55
C ALA A 31 20.79 13.35 -4.10
N VAL A 32 21.39 14.05 -3.14
CA VAL A 32 20.94 14.00 -1.74
C VAL A 32 19.54 14.59 -1.60
N GLN A 33 19.29 15.78 -2.16
CA GLN A 33 17.96 16.39 -2.06
C GLN A 33 16.92 15.64 -2.91
N ALA A 34 17.28 15.08 -4.06
CA ALA A 34 16.39 14.19 -4.81
C ALA A 34 16.03 12.93 -4.02
N ARG A 35 17.00 12.29 -3.35
CA ARG A 35 16.76 11.12 -2.49
C ARG A 35 15.89 11.45 -1.28
N LEU A 36 16.11 12.60 -0.64
CA LEU A 36 15.29 13.05 0.48
C LEU A 36 13.85 13.36 0.03
N HIS A 37 13.68 13.95 -1.15
CA HIS A 37 12.36 14.19 -1.73
C HIS A 37 11.65 12.87 -2.07
N ASP A 38 12.37 11.91 -2.65
CA ASP A 38 11.86 10.56 -2.97
C ASP A 38 11.37 9.83 -1.70
N ILE A 39 12.18 9.82 -0.63
CA ILE A 39 11.79 9.24 0.66
C ILE A 39 10.55 9.91 1.27
N HIS A 40 10.43 11.25 1.15
CA HIS A 40 9.24 11.96 1.63
C HIS A 40 8.01 11.64 0.78
N ALA A 41 8.15 11.63 -0.55
CA ALA A 41 7.07 11.27 -1.47
C ALA A 41 6.58 9.83 -1.21
N ASP A 42 7.50 8.90 -0.94
CA ASP A 42 7.18 7.54 -0.53
C ASP A 42 6.41 7.49 0.79
N HIS A 43 6.82 8.27 1.80
CA HIS A 43 6.09 8.34 3.07
C HIS A 43 4.67 8.88 2.88
N ASP A 44 4.51 9.95 2.10
CA ASP A 44 3.20 10.54 1.81
C ASP A 44 2.32 9.59 1.00
N LEU A 45 2.90 8.87 0.03
CA LEU A 45 2.20 7.83 -0.71
C LEU A 45 1.73 6.71 0.21
N ILE A 46 2.60 6.19 1.08
CA ILE A 46 2.26 5.14 2.05
C ILE A 46 1.13 5.62 2.96
N LYS A 47 1.18 6.87 3.42
CA LYS A 47 0.13 7.46 4.25
C LYS A 47 -1.22 7.50 3.51
N ILE A 48 -1.24 7.96 2.26
CA ILE A 48 -2.44 7.98 1.42
C ILE A 48 -2.97 6.56 1.21
N LEU A 49 -2.10 5.60 0.88
CA LEU A 49 -2.49 4.20 0.69
C LEU A 49 -3.13 3.61 1.96
N ASN A 50 -2.57 3.90 3.13
CA ASN A 50 -3.14 3.47 4.40
C ASN A 50 -4.51 4.12 4.66
N GLU A 51 -4.66 5.41 4.40
CA GLU A 51 -5.94 6.12 4.55
C GLU A 51 -7.01 5.58 3.60
N VAL A 52 -6.65 5.35 2.32
CA VAL A 52 -7.53 4.76 1.31
C VAL A 52 -7.95 3.35 1.72
N SER A 53 -7.03 2.53 2.25
CA SER A 53 -7.33 1.18 2.74
C SER A 53 -8.37 1.19 3.87
N LEU A 54 -8.26 2.13 4.82
CA LEU A 54 -9.23 2.31 5.90
C LEU A 54 -10.60 2.74 5.36
N ILE A 55 -10.63 3.69 4.42
CA ILE A 55 -11.87 4.16 3.80
C ILE A 55 -12.55 3.04 3.00
N GLN A 56 -11.78 2.31 2.19
CA GLN A 56 -12.27 1.21 1.38
C GLN A 56 -12.85 0.09 2.25
N THR A 57 -12.17 -0.26 3.35
CA THR A 57 -12.66 -1.26 4.30
C THR A 57 -13.96 -0.80 4.95
N THR A 58 -14.04 0.47 5.36
CA THR A 58 -15.26 1.06 5.92
C THR A 58 -16.40 1.04 4.91
N ALA A 59 -16.12 1.39 3.65
CA ALA A 59 -17.08 1.37 2.54
C ALA A 59 -17.65 -0.03 2.33
N GLN A 60 -16.81 -1.05 2.42
CA GLN A 60 -17.23 -2.42 2.25
C GLN A 60 -18.19 -2.88 3.35
N PHE A 61 -17.87 -2.56 4.62
CA PHE A 61 -18.77 -2.87 5.73
C PHE A 61 -20.09 -2.09 5.65
N ASP A 62 -20.02 -0.81 5.32
CA ASP A 62 -21.21 0.02 5.14
C ASP A 62 -22.11 -0.55 4.04
N LYS A 63 -21.54 -0.88 2.88
CA LYS A 63 -22.27 -1.54 1.78
C LYS A 63 -22.93 -2.86 2.23
N TRP A 64 -22.24 -3.65 3.04
CA TRP A 64 -22.76 -4.94 3.52
C TRP A 64 -23.87 -4.81 4.56
N PHE A 65 -23.78 -3.88 5.50
CA PHE A 65 -24.73 -3.77 6.61
C PHE A 65 -25.83 -2.72 6.38
N ASN A 66 -25.57 -1.73 5.53
CA ASN A 66 -26.45 -0.57 5.29
C ASN A 66 -26.96 -0.50 3.86
N GLY A 67 -26.44 -1.31 2.94
CA GLY A 67 -26.95 -1.45 1.58
C GLY A 67 -27.98 -2.58 1.43
N ASP A 68 -28.59 -2.64 0.24
CA ASP A 68 -29.61 -3.64 -0.12
C ASP A 68 -29.04 -4.80 -0.97
N GLU A 69 -27.72 -4.87 -1.12
CA GLU A 69 -27.07 -5.90 -1.94
C GLU A 69 -27.34 -7.31 -1.39
N LYS A 70 -27.69 -8.25 -2.27
CA LYS A 70 -27.83 -9.66 -1.90
C LYS A 70 -26.44 -10.28 -1.76
N LEU A 71 -26.11 -10.72 -0.56
CA LEU A 71 -24.83 -11.37 -0.28
C LEU A 71 -24.98 -12.89 -0.35
N SER A 72 -23.99 -13.55 -0.94
CA SER A 72 -23.91 -15.00 -1.06
C SER A 72 -22.99 -15.61 0.01
N GLY A 73 -22.95 -16.94 0.09
CA GLY A 73 -22.19 -17.66 1.13
C GLY A 73 -22.87 -17.67 2.50
N SER A 74 -22.36 -18.51 3.40
CA SER A 74 -22.93 -18.69 4.75
C SER A 74 -22.93 -17.37 5.53
N PHE A 75 -21.78 -16.67 5.54
CA PHE A 75 -21.63 -15.40 6.24
C PHE A 75 -22.44 -14.26 5.60
N GLY A 76 -22.50 -14.19 4.27
CA GLY A 76 -23.31 -13.19 3.57
C GLY A 76 -24.80 -13.30 3.90
N LYS A 77 -25.33 -14.53 3.93
CA LYS A 77 -26.71 -14.80 4.37
C LYS A 77 -26.95 -14.36 5.82
N MET A 78 -25.98 -14.58 6.70
CA MET A 78 -26.05 -14.12 8.10
C MET A 78 -26.09 -12.58 8.19
N ILE A 79 -25.27 -11.88 7.40
CA ILE A 79 -25.30 -10.41 7.35
C ILE A 79 -26.68 -9.92 6.90
N VAL A 80 -27.22 -10.47 5.81
CA VAL A 80 -28.54 -10.09 5.29
C VAL A 80 -29.62 -10.29 6.36
N ALA A 81 -29.61 -11.42 7.07
CA ALA A 81 -30.53 -11.66 8.19
C ALA A 81 -30.33 -10.70 9.37
N MET A 82 -29.10 -10.24 9.62
CA MET A 82 -28.81 -9.25 10.66
C MET A 82 -29.25 -7.83 10.31
N ARG A 83 -29.51 -7.50 9.03
CA ARG A 83 -29.91 -6.14 8.64
C ARG A 83 -31.21 -5.69 9.33
N ASP A 84 -32.15 -6.61 9.52
CA ASP A 84 -33.44 -6.33 10.18
C ASP A 84 -33.30 -5.96 11.67
N ARG A 85 -32.27 -6.50 12.35
CA ARG A 85 -31.97 -6.25 13.76
C ARG A 85 -30.50 -5.94 13.97
N LYS A 86 -30.03 -4.95 13.20
CA LYS A 86 -28.61 -4.61 13.12
C LYS A 86 -28.12 -3.97 14.42
N PRO A 87 -27.01 -4.46 15.00
CA PRO A 87 -26.34 -3.81 16.11
C PRO A 87 -25.91 -2.37 15.81
N GLU A 88 -25.94 -1.50 16.81
CA GLU A 88 -25.54 -0.07 16.68
C GLU A 88 -24.11 0.11 16.16
N ILE A 89 -23.23 -0.87 16.38
CA ILE A 89 -21.85 -0.84 15.86
C ILE A 89 -21.77 -0.76 14.33
N TYR A 90 -22.80 -1.21 13.61
CA TYR A 90 -22.86 -1.17 12.13
C TYR A 90 -23.82 -0.08 11.61
N SER A 91 -24.40 0.75 12.48
CA SER A 91 -25.51 1.65 12.09
C SER A 91 -25.09 2.88 11.30
N SER A 92 -23.87 3.38 11.53
CA SER A 92 -23.40 4.64 10.97
C SER A 92 -21.98 4.49 10.42
N TRP A 93 -21.68 5.27 9.38
CA TRP A 93 -20.35 5.38 8.81
C TRP A 93 -19.27 5.71 9.86
N ASP A 94 -19.52 6.69 10.73
CA ASP A 94 -18.54 7.15 11.72
C ASP A 94 -18.16 6.06 12.73
N ASN A 95 -19.15 5.26 13.18
CA ASN A 95 -18.90 4.11 14.05
C ASN A 95 -18.04 3.05 13.35
N LEU A 96 -18.36 2.72 12.09
CA LEU A 96 -17.58 1.77 11.30
C LEU A 96 -16.14 2.28 11.11
N TYR A 97 -15.97 3.52 10.65
CA TYR A 97 -14.67 4.12 10.41
C TYR A 97 -13.82 4.15 11.69
N ARG A 98 -14.41 4.49 12.83
CA ARG A 98 -13.73 4.47 14.13
C ARG A 98 -13.26 3.07 14.52
N LEU A 99 -14.07 2.04 14.29
CA LEU A 99 -13.71 0.65 14.61
C LEU A 99 -12.63 0.10 13.67
N VAL A 100 -12.71 0.43 12.38
CA VAL A 100 -11.71 0.06 11.37
C VAL A 100 -10.38 0.76 11.66
N LYS A 101 -10.40 2.07 11.92
CA LYS A 101 -9.21 2.84 12.31
C LYS A 101 -8.56 2.35 13.61
N ALA A 102 -9.37 1.84 14.54
CA ALA A 102 -8.88 1.23 15.78
C ALA A 102 -8.37 -0.22 15.61
N GLY A 103 -8.42 -0.79 14.39
CA GLY A 103 -8.01 -2.16 14.12
C GLY A 103 -8.94 -3.23 14.72
N ARG A 104 -10.13 -2.85 15.22
CA ARG A 104 -11.12 -3.78 15.78
C ARG A 104 -11.98 -4.45 14.73
N MET A 105 -12.00 -3.88 13.52
CA MET A 105 -12.63 -4.44 12.33
C MET A 105 -11.62 -4.40 11.20
N THR A 106 -11.17 -5.57 10.77
CA THR A 106 -10.22 -5.70 9.66
C THR A 106 -10.85 -6.52 8.54
N LEU A 107 -10.35 -6.29 7.33
CA LEU A 107 -10.78 -7.01 6.16
C LEU A 107 -9.57 -7.29 5.27
N HIS A 108 -9.31 -8.57 5.03
CA HIS A 108 -8.20 -9.00 4.19
C HIS A 108 -8.75 -9.61 2.92
N GLY A 109 -8.27 -9.15 1.77
CA GLY A 109 -8.59 -9.77 0.48
C GLY A 109 -8.02 -11.19 0.43
N THR A 110 -8.83 -12.16 0.01
CA THR A 110 -8.39 -13.53 -0.28
C THR A 110 -8.76 -13.87 -1.72
N LEU A 111 -8.27 -15.02 -2.22
CA LEU A 111 -8.62 -15.51 -3.56
C LEU A 111 -10.15 -15.60 -3.79
N HIS A 112 -10.92 -15.82 -2.71
CA HIS A 112 -12.35 -16.09 -2.78
C HIS A 112 -13.24 -14.90 -2.43
N SER A 113 -12.68 -13.77 -1.99
CA SER A 113 -13.31 -12.45 -1.77
C SER A 113 -12.57 -11.75 -0.63
N TYR A 114 -13.15 -11.78 0.57
CA TYR A 114 -12.67 -11.06 1.73
C TYR A 114 -12.84 -11.90 2.99
N CYS A 115 -11.87 -11.79 3.89
CA CYS A 115 -11.84 -12.47 5.17
C CYS A 115 -11.80 -11.44 6.30
N LYS A 116 -12.70 -11.62 7.28
CA LYS A 116 -12.82 -10.75 8.47
C LYS A 116 -11.87 -11.18 9.60
N ASN A 117 -11.25 -12.35 9.52
CA ASN A 117 -10.50 -12.97 10.61
C ASN A 117 -9.04 -12.45 10.71
N GLY A 118 -8.78 -11.20 10.31
CA GLY A 118 -7.42 -10.65 10.32
C GLY A 118 -6.47 -11.41 9.38
N TYR A 119 -5.26 -11.70 9.87
CA TYR A 119 -4.27 -12.51 9.14
C TYR A 119 -4.51 -14.03 9.29
N ASP A 120 -5.41 -14.44 10.17
CA ASP A 120 -5.80 -15.84 10.38
C ASP A 120 -6.88 -16.25 9.38
N CYS A 121 -6.50 -16.15 8.10
CA CYS A 121 -7.34 -16.46 6.95
C CYS A 121 -6.72 -17.61 6.16
N ASP A 122 -6.17 -18.61 6.88
CA ASP A 122 -5.66 -19.82 6.27
C ASP A 122 -6.82 -20.62 5.69
N MET A 123 -6.88 -20.61 4.36
CA MET A 123 -7.69 -21.52 3.58
C MET A 123 -6.87 -22.81 3.46
N GLU A 124 -6.89 -23.68 4.47
CA GLU A 124 -6.11 -24.92 4.47
C GLU A 124 -6.22 -25.63 3.11
N GLY A 125 -5.09 -25.79 2.41
CA GLY A 125 -4.99 -26.52 1.14
C GLY A 125 -5.19 -25.72 -0.16
N ILE A 126 -5.41 -24.40 -0.11
CA ILE A 126 -5.54 -23.58 -1.33
C ILE A 126 -4.42 -22.54 -1.36
N SER A 127 -3.39 -22.78 -2.19
CA SER A 127 -2.34 -21.78 -2.45
C SER A 127 -2.93 -20.58 -3.18
N ASN A 128 -2.84 -19.38 -2.61
CA ASN A 128 -3.18 -18.16 -3.32
C ASN A 128 -2.06 -17.85 -4.32
N PRO A 129 -2.29 -17.93 -5.65
CA PRO A 129 -1.25 -17.67 -6.65
C PRO A 129 -0.92 -16.17 -6.80
N SER A 130 -1.57 -15.30 -6.01
CA SER A 130 -1.37 -13.85 -6.06
C SER A 130 -0.24 -13.35 -5.13
N PHE A 131 0.48 -14.27 -4.47
CA PHE A 131 1.68 -13.99 -3.67
C PHE A 131 2.78 -14.99 -4.00
#